data_AF-A0A379LSZ7-F1
#
_entry.id   AF-A0A379LSZ7-F1
#
_cell.length_a   1.000
_cell.length_b   1.000
_cell.length_c   1.000
_cell.angle_alpha   90.00
_cell.angle_beta   90.00
_cell.angle_gamma   90.00
#
_symmetry.space_group_name_H-M   'P 1'
#
loop_
_entity.id
_entity.type
_entity.pdbx_description
1 polymer ?
#
loop_
_entity_poly.entity_id
_entity_poly.type
_entity_poly.pdbx_seq_one_letter_code
_entity_poly.pdbx_strand_id
1 'polypeptide(L)'
;MFVEEKVEVVLVNEVLDAEIFDFLKQHRIKILYRALTPDVANSQQAEKLGADIIVATGFDEGGTVPSRIIGTFSIVPIIADSVKIPVLAAGGIGGCAGRACSHGVRCRRRLDRQPVFNRAGEPGG
;
A
#
# COMPACT_ATOMS: atom_id res chain seq x y z
N MET A 1 10.06 11.21 -17.54
CA MET A 1 10.62 9.92 -17.08
C MET A 1 9.55 8.88 -16.72
N PHE A 2 8.78 8.98 -15.62
CA PHE A 2 7.79 7.92 -15.26
C PHE A 2 6.66 7.70 -16.29
N VAL A 3 6.20 8.78 -16.94
CA VAL A 3 5.11 8.73 -17.93
C VAL A 3 5.56 8.12 -19.27
N GLU A 4 6.84 8.28 -19.62
CA GLU A 4 7.41 7.73 -20.86
C GLU A 4 7.63 6.21 -20.74
N GLU A 5 7.96 5.75 -19.54
CA GLU A 5 8.20 4.32 -19.22
C GLU A 5 6.91 3.50 -19.00
N LYS A 6 5.72 4.11 -19.15
CA LYS A 6 4.41 3.45 -18.94
C LYS A 6 4.29 2.71 -17.60
N VAL A 7 4.77 3.33 -16.52
CA VAL A 7 4.69 2.75 -15.18
C VAL A 7 3.23 2.70 -14.71
N GLU A 8 2.71 1.51 -14.41
CA GLU A 8 1.31 1.33 -13.98
C GLU A 8 1.08 1.67 -12.50
N VAL A 9 2.13 1.54 -11.67
CA VAL A 9 2.05 1.66 -10.22
C VAL A 9 3.28 2.37 -9.68
N VAL A 10 3.08 3.38 -8.84
CA VAL A 10 4.16 4.09 -8.13
C VAL A 10 3.98 3.96 -6.64
N LEU A 11 5.08 3.66 -5.95
CA LEU A 11 5.13 3.68 -4.49
C LEU A 11 5.71 5.02 -4.01
N VAL A 12 4.87 5.82 -3.36
CA VAL A 12 5.24 7.10 -2.76
C VAL A 12 5.62 6.86 -1.31
N ASN A 13 6.88 7.15 -0.97
CA ASN A 13 7.42 7.00 0.38
C ASN A 13 7.37 8.33 1.12
N GLU A 14 6.69 8.36 2.27
CA GLU A 14 6.55 9.48 3.24
C GLU A 14 5.84 10.74 2.68
N VAL A 15 6.19 11.17 1.47
CA VAL A 15 5.81 12.44 0.88
C VAL A 15 4.31 12.53 0.65
N LEU A 16 3.68 13.53 1.27
CA LEU A 16 2.27 13.88 1.12
C LEU A 16 2.16 15.23 0.43
N ASP A 17 2.29 15.20 -0.90
CA ASP A 17 2.27 16.38 -1.74
C ASP A 17 1.13 16.28 -2.76
N ALA A 18 0.25 17.27 -2.77
CA ALA A 18 -0.93 17.25 -3.63
C ALA A 18 -0.57 17.31 -5.13
N GLU A 19 0.47 18.05 -5.50
CA GLU A 19 0.90 18.21 -6.90
C GLU A 19 1.41 16.88 -7.45
N ILE A 20 2.18 16.13 -6.64
CA ILE A 20 2.66 14.79 -7.02
C ILE A 20 1.49 13.83 -7.22
N PHE A 21 0.54 13.81 -6.28
CA PHE A 21 -0.60 12.89 -6.36
C PHE A 21 -1.52 13.22 -7.52
N ASP A 22 -1.78 14.50 -7.77
CA ASP A 22 -2.59 14.94 -8.89
C ASP A 22 -1.93 14.63 -10.23
N PHE A 23 -0.60 14.84 -10.34
CA PHE A 23 0.17 14.42 -11.51
C PHE A 23 0.03 12.92 -11.78
N LEU A 24 0.25 12.06 -10.77
CA LEU A 24 0.15 10.61 -10.93
C LEU A 24 -1.27 10.17 -11.33
N LYS A 25 -2.30 10.75 -10.70
CA LYS A 25 -3.71 10.47 -11.03
C LYS A 25 -4.08 10.93 -12.44
N GLN A 26 -3.62 12.10 -12.89
CA GLN A 26 -3.85 12.59 -14.26
C GLN A 26 -3.30 11.64 -15.32
N HIS A 27 -2.18 10.97 -15.00
CA HIS A 27 -1.56 9.97 -15.86
C HIS A 27 -2.08 8.54 -15.66
N ARG A 28 -3.15 8.36 -14.85
CA ARG A 28 -3.78 7.06 -14.54
C ARG A 28 -2.83 6.05 -13.89
N ILE A 29 -1.84 6.53 -13.15
CA ILE A 29 -0.89 5.72 -12.42
C ILE A 29 -1.48 5.41 -11.03
N LYS A 30 -1.45 4.14 -10.62
CA LYS A 30 -1.92 3.75 -9.29
C LYS A 30 -0.90 4.16 -8.22
N ILE A 31 -1.39 4.65 -7.08
CA ILE A 31 -0.55 5.20 -6.02
C ILE A 31 -0.60 4.28 -4.79
N LEU A 32 0.54 3.70 -4.46
CA LEU A 32 0.77 3.03 -3.17
C LEU A 32 1.48 4.03 -2.26
N TYR A 33 0.87 4.40 -1.14
CA TYR A 33 1.51 5.28 -0.16
C TYR A 33 2.09 4.49 1.00
N ARG A 34 3.35 4.71 1.34
CA ARG A 34 4.03 4.11 2.51
C ARG A 34 4.61 5.21 3.38
N ALA A 35 4.13 5.33 4.61
CA ALA A 35 4.75 6.21 5.61
C ALA A 35 5.98 5.53 6.24
N LEU A 36 6.99 6.33 6.62
CA LEU A 36 8.13 5.84 7.40
C LEU A 36 7.74 5.58 8.86
N THR A 37 6.88 6.42 9.42
CA THR A 37 6.21 6.18 10.69
C THR A 37 4.70 6.13 10.43
N PRO A 38 4.08 4.94 10.39
CA PRO A 38 2.65 4.84 10.11
C PRO A 38 1.83 5.45 11.24
N ASP A 39 0.86 6.27 10.86
CA ASP A 39 -0.10 6.87 11.78
C ASP A 39 -1.47 7.01 11.11
N VAL A 40 -2.52 7.20 11.91
CA VAL A 40 -3.86 7.44 11.37
C VAL A 40 -3.88 8.74 10.55
N ALA A 41 -3.19 9.79 11.00
CA ALA A 41 -3.23 11.09 10.34
C ALA A 41 -2.64 11.03 8.92
N ASN A 42 -1.46 10.42 8.75
CA ASN A 42 -0.83 10.31 7.43
C ASN A 42 -1.61 9.40 6.48
N SER A 43 -2.19 8.31 7.00
CA SER A 43 -2.99 7.37 6.20
C SER A 43 -4.27 8.02 5.69
N GLN A 44 -4.96 8.79 6.54
CA GLN A 44 -6.14 9.56 6.14
C GLN A 44 -5.79 10.71 5.19
N GLN A 45 -4.64 11.35 5.36
CA GLN A 45 -4.19 12.40 4.46
C GLN A 45 -3.83 11.83 3.07
N ALA A 46 -3.11 10.71 3.01
CA ALA A 46 -2.82 10.01 1.77
C ALA A 46 -4.11 9.58 1.05
N GLU A 47 -5.10 9.07 1.78
CA GLU A 47 -6.42 8.75 1.22
C GLU A 47 -7.09 9.99 0.60
N LYS A 48 -7.08 11.13 1.31
CA LYS A 48 -7.65 12.39 0.79
C LYS A 48 -6.93 12.91 -0.45
N LEU A 49 -5.61 12.73 -0.52
CA LEU A 49 -4.81 13.07 -1.69
C LEU A 49 -5.03 12.09 -2.85
N GLY A 50 -5.67 10.94 -2.61
CA GLY A 50 -6.05 9.98 -3.63
C GLY A 50 -5.09 8.80 -3.79
N ALA A 51 -4.47 8.35 -2.69
CA ALA A 51 -3.81 7.04 -2.66
C ALA A 51 -4.82 5.92 -2.99
N ASP A 52 -4.40 4.93 -3.77
CA ASP A 52 -5.21 3.73 -4.06
C ASP A 52 -5.05 2.66 -2.98
N ILE A 53 -3.85 2.56 -2.40
CA ILE A 53 -3.49 1.55 -1.39
C ILE A 53 -2.58 2.20 -0.35
N ILE A 54 -2.82 1.93 0.93
CA ILE A 54 -1.90 2.28 2.02
C ILE A 54 -1.02 1.07 2.34
N VAL A 55 0.30 1.25 2.36
CA VAL A 55 1.26 0.25 2.84
C VAL A 55 1.57 0.58 4.29
N ALA A 56 1.11 -0.28 5.21
CA ALA A 56 1.32 -0.13 6.64
C ALA A 56 2.44 -1.09 7.08
N THR A 57 3.53 -0.53 7.62
CA THR A 57 4.67 -1.31 8.08
C THR A 57 4.96 -1.10 9.56
N GLY A 58 5.24 -2.19 10.28
CA GLY A 58 5.64 -2.11 11.67
C GLY A 58 7.15 -1.99 11.84
N PHE A 59 7.57 -1.79 13.09
CA PHE A 59 8.98 -1.84 13.49
C PHE A 59 9.68 -3.16 13.10
N ASP A 60 8.91 -4.24 12.94
CA ASP A 60 9.39 -5.59 12.61
C ASP A 60 9.86 -5.74 11.13
N GLU A 61 9.80 -4.68 10.31
CA GLU A 61 10.28 -4.68 8.91
C GLU A 61 11.81 -4.65 8.77
N GLY A 62 12.53 -4.11 9.76
CA GLY A 62 13.95 -3.77 9.63
C GLY A 62 14.18 -2.56 8.71
N GLY A 63 15.30 -1.84 8.88
CA GLY A 63 15.60 -0.59 8.16
C GLY A 63 15.54 0.65 9.04
N THR A 64 14.99 1.76 8.53
CA THR A 64 14.83 3.00 9.32
C THR A 64 13.86 2.76 10.47
N VAL A 65 14.34 2.92 11.70
CA VAL A 65 13.53 2.73 12.91
C VAL A 65 12.45 3.81 12.96
N PRO A 66 11.14 3.45 12.89
CA PRO A 66 10.08 4.41 13.10
C PRO A 66 10.17 5.01 14.50
N SER A 67 9.77 6.27 14.64
CA SER A 67 9.77 6.96 15.94
C SER A 67 8.84 6.31 16.98
N ARG A 68 7.91 5.47 16.52
CA ARG A 68 7.01 4.65 17.36
C ARG A 68 7.34 3.18 17.18
N ILE A 69 7.57 2.50 18.31
CA ILE A 69 7.82 1.05 18.35
C ILE A 69 6.47 0.34 18.38
N ILE A 70 5.82 0.21 17.22
CA ILE A 70 4.57 -0.54 17.05
C ILE A 70 4.82 -1.67 16.04
N GLY A 71 4.49 -2.90 16.42
CA GLY A 71 4.66 -4.06 15.55
C GLY A 71 3.64 -4.08 14.41
N THR A 72 3.97 -4.79 13.32
CA THR A 72 3.14 -4.79 12.08
C THR A 72 1.72 -5.28 12.37
N PHE A 73 1.57 -6.30 13.20
CA PHE A 73 0.24 -6.84 13.55
C PHE A 73 -0.62 -5.90 14.39
N SER A 74 -0.04 -4.89 15.03
CA SER A 74 -0.78 -3.90 15.81
C SER A 74 -1.14 -2.67 14.98
N ILE A 75 -0.23 -2.16 14.14
CA ILE A 75 -0.47 -0.93 13.38
C ILE A 75 -1.40 -1.12 12.17
N VAL A 76 -1.34 -2.28 11.50
CA VAL A 76 -2.16 -2.57 10.32
C VAL A 76 -3.67 -2.51 10.63
N PRO A 77 -4.22 -3.15 11.69
CA PRO A 77 -5.66 -3.05 11.96
C PRO A 77 -6.07 -1.62 12.32
N ILE A 78 -5.23 -0.87 13.05
CA ILE A 78 -5.49 0.52 13.40
C ILE A 78 -5.63 1.38 12.13
N ILE A 79 -4.73 1.19 11.17
CA ILE A 79 -4.79 1.91 9.89
C ILE A 79 -5.98 1.44 9.07
N ALA A 80 -6.21 0.13 8.95
CA ALA A 80 -7.31 -0.46 8.18
C ALA A 80 -8.69 -0.02 8.66
N ASP A 81 -8.87 0.23 9.95
CA ASP A 81 -10.13 0.75 10.50
C ASP A 81 -10.29 2.28 10.27
N SER A 82 -9.21 3.00 10.00
CA SER A 82 -9.20 4.46 9.87
C SER A 82 -9.34 4.99 8.44
N VAL A 83 -9.13 4.14 7.42
CA VAL A 83 -9.24 4.47 5.99
C VAL A 83 -10.25 3.54 5.29
N LYS A 84 -10.78 3.96 4.14
CA LYS A 84 -11.72 3.18 3.32
C LYS A 84 -11.03 2.41 2.20
N ILE A 85 -9.86 2.89 1.78
CA ILE A 85 -9.00 2.25 0.77
C ILE A 85 -8.28 1.01 1.34
N PRO A 86 -7.89 0.03 0.50
CA PRO A 86 -7.22 -1.18 0.96
C PRO A 86 -5.87 -0.87 1.65
N VAL A 87 -5.56 -1.65 2.68
CA VAL A 87 -4.28 -1.58 3.41
C VAL A 87 -3.47 -2.85 3.16
N LEU A 88 -2.22 -2.67 2.74
CA LEU A 88 -1.22 -3.72 2.55
C LEU A 88 -0.29 -3.76 3.76
N ALA A 89 -0.29 -4.88 4.48
CA ALA A 89 0.66 -5.12 5.56
C ALA A 89 2.04 -5.47 5.00
N ALA A 90 3.09 -4.79 5.46
CA ALA A 90 4.48 -5.13 5.14
C ALA A 90 5.36 -5.08 6.41
N GLY A 91 6.42 -5.89 6.46
CA GLY A 91 7.31 -6.03 7.63
C GLY A 91 6.95 -7.15 8.61
N GLY A 92 7.93 -7.97 8.99
CA GLY A 92 7.76 -9.08 9.94
C GLY A 92 6.89 -10.27 9.46
N ILE A 93 6.46 -10.29 8.19
CA ILE A 93 5.60 -11.36 7.63
C ILE A 93 6.46 -12.55 7.18
N GLY A 94 6.88 -13.39 8.13
CA GLY A 94 7.63 -14.63 7.88
C GLY A 94 6.84 -15.87 8.29
N GLY A 95 6.12 -16.52 7.35
CA GLY A 95 5.49 -17.83 7.54
C GLY A 95 3.98 -17.88 7.26
N CYS A 96 3.42 -19.09 7.18
CA CYS A 96 1.99 -19.33 6.90
C CYS A 96 1.05 -18.58 7.88
N ALA A 97 1.47 -18.42 9.14
CA ALA A 97 0.74 -17.67 10.15
C ALA A 97 0.66 -16.17 9.84
N GLY A 98 1.75 -15.58 9.32
CA GLY A 98 1.75 -14.17 8.91
C GLY A 98 0.81 -13.88 7.74
N ARG A 99 0.65 -14.84 6.82
CA ARG A 99 -0.34 -14.75 5.73
C ARG A 99 -1.77 -14.83 6.25
N ALA A 100 -2.06 -15.72 7.19
CA ALA A 100 -3.39 -15.83 7.80
C ALA A 100 -3.77 -14.57 8.58
N CYS A 101 -2.84 -14.00 9.34
CA CYS A 101 -3.05 -12.74 10.05
C CYS A 101 -3.16 -11.55 9.09
N SER A 102 -2.37 -11.47 8.01
CA SER A 102 -2.53 -10.46 6.95
C SER A 102 -3.90 -10.55 6.25
N HIS A 103 -4.47 -11.75 6.10
CA HIS A 103 -5.83 -11.93 5.59
C HIS A 103 -6.92 -11.61 6.62
N GLY A 104 -6.67 -11.85 7.90
CA GLY A 104 -7.61 -11.60 9.01
C GLY A 104 -7.71 -10.12 9.40
N VAL A 105 -6.66 -9.33 9.17
CA VAL A 105 -6.69 -7.87 9.30
C VAL A 105 -7.38 -7.28 8.08
N ARG A 106 -8.72 -7.41 8.04
CA ARG A 106 -9.69 -6.82 7.09
C ARG A 106 -9.08 -6.25 5.79
N CYS A 107 -8.39 -7.08 5.03
CA CYS A 107 -8.05 -6.80 3.66
C CYS A 107 -9.36 -7.03 2.90
N ARG A 108 -10.12 -5.96 2.61
CA ARG A 108 -11.47 -6.03 2.04
C ARG A 108 -11.42 -6.68 0.65
N ARG A 109 -11.48 -8.01 0.63
CA ARG A 109 -11.70 -8.81 -0.59
C ARG A 109 -13.10 -8.53 -1.11
N ARG A 110 -13.26 -7.50 -1.97
CA ARG A 110 -14.19 -7.62 -3.10
C ARG A 110 -13.43 -8.36 -4.20
N LEU A 111 -13.30 -9.68 -4.04
CA LEU A 111 -12.69 -10.57 -5.04
C LEU A 111 -13.73 -11.16 -6.03
N ASP A 112 -14.92 -10.56 -6.13
CA ASP A 112 -15.97 -11.03 -7.05
C ASP A 112 -15.99 -10.33 -8.41
N ARG A 113 -15.03 -9.45 -8.74
CA ARG A 113 -14.84 -8.99 -10.13
C ARG A 113 -13.37 -8.74 -10.48
N GLN A 114 -12.87 -9.66 -11.32
CA GLN A 114 -11.69 -9.63 -12.20
C GLN A 114 -10.28 -9.80 -11.61
N PRO A 115 -9.53 -10.83 -12.04
CA PRO A 115 -8.08 -10.74 -12.13
C PRO A 115 -7.74 -9.87 -13.35
N VAL A 116 -7.45 -8.59 -13.15
CA VAL A 116 -6.69 -7.83 -14.16
C VAL A 116 -5.21 -8.15 -13.94
N PHE A 117 -4.86 -9.39 -14.26
CA PHE A 117 -3.50 -9.82 -14.56
C PHE A 117 -3.58 -10.30 -16.01
N ASN A 118 -3.60 -9.34 -16.94
CA ASN A 118 -3.62 -9.68 -18.34
C ASN A 118 -2.21 -10.19 -18.71
N ARG A 119 -2.11 -11.50 -18.98
CA ARG A 119 -0.98 -12.06 -19.71
C ARG A 119 -1.00 -11.49 -21.13
N ALA A 120 0.08 -10.88 -21.54
CA ALA A 120 0.50 -10.77 -22.93
C ALA A 120 2.03 -10.98 -22.92
N GLY A 121 2.65 -11.89 -23.65
CA GLY A 121 2.22 -12.93 -24.58
C GLY A 121 3.35 -13.96 -24.72
N GLU A 122 3.04 -15.07 -25.36
CA GLU A 122 3.86 -16.28 -25.56
C GLU A 122 5.12 -16.06 -26.43
N PRO A 123 5.98 -17.10 -26.58
CA PRO A 123 5.88 -17.86 -27.83
C PRO A 123 6.06 -19.40 -27.70
N GLY A 124 5.31 -20.13 -28.54
CA GLY A 124 5.79 -21.33 -29.25
C GLY A 124 5.46 -22.71 -28.66
N GLY A 125 4.64 -23.48 -29.39
CA GLY A 125 4.42 -24.92 -29.19
C GLY A 125 3.08 -25.42 -29.69
#